data_AF-A0A504BQF4-F1
#
_entry.id   AF-A0A504BQF4-F1
#
_cell.length_a   1.000
_cell.length_b   1.000
_cell.length_c   1.000
_cell.angle_alpha   90.00
_cell.angle_beta   90.00
_cell.angle_gamma   90.00
#
_symmetry.space_group_name_H-M   'P 1'
#
loop_
_entity.id
_entity.type
_entity.pdbx_description
1 polymer ?
#
loop_
_entity_poly.entity_id
_entity_poly.type
_entity_poly.pdbx_seq_one_letter_code
_entity_poly.pdbx_strand_id
1 'polypeptide(L)'
;MVSARAMLLPLAHLVSALRARLKGPGGYYNSGNALGLIVGFAIQIAAAPVGFYEEGAVTAAVMDYFAGSHGTVALTLATLVFFCGGEAYHRAWARPDAPDPALNRLGDFLSGIGAIGLGVALLLLGEPLLAATSGLLHALGKFGSTFHRPGTPVPMWPAGWPDPFRSAVLASRLPAMLATTVALGWALLEVWSGGPFTALAMPLTLLGCYLLWTKADLLLFGVGTKAPRQISTC
;
A
#
# COMPACT_ATOMS: atom_id res chain seq x y z
N MET A 1 -33.47 23.94 18.54
CA MET A 1 -32.50 24.46 17.54
C MET A 1 -31.10 24.13 17.99
N VAL A 2 -30.48 23.09 17.41
CA VAL A 2 -29.05 22.79 17.63
C VAL A 2 -28.24 23.82 16.85
N SER A 3 -27.44 24.62 17.55
CA SER A 3 -26.65 25.70 16.93
C SER A 3 -25.62 25.12 15.96
N ALA A 4 -25.49 25.71 14.76
CA ALA A 4 -24.54 25.30 13.72
C ALA A 4 -23.08 25.19 14.22
N ARG A 5 -22.73 25.93 15.28
CA ARG A 5 -21.43 25.84 15.98
C ARG A 5 -21.17 24.47 16.64
N ALA A 6 -22.22 23.77 17.09
CA ALA A 6 -22.10 22.48 17.79
C ALA A 6 -21.84 21.30 16.84
N MET A 7 -22.25 21.39 15.57
CA MET A 7 -21.94 20.39 14.52
C MET A 7 -20.58 20.60 13.85
N LEU A 8 -20.09 21.84 13.78
CA LEU A 8 -18.83 22.18 13.11
C LEU A 8 -17.59 21.72 13.89
N LEU A 9 -17.65 21.71 15.23
CA LEU A 9 -16.57 21.24 16.09
C LEU A 9 -16.26 19.73 15.89
N PRO A 10 -17.24 18.80 15.93
CA PRO A 10 -17.02 17.38 15.64
C PRO A 10 -16.43 17.12 14.26
N LEU A 11 -16.91 17.84 13.24
CA LEU A 11 -16.42 17.68 11.87
C LEU A 11 -14.97 18.15 11.73
N ALA A 12 -14.62 19.28 12.35
CA ALA A 12 -13.24 19.78 12.37
C ALA A 12 -12.29 18.82 13.10
N HIS A 13 -12.71 18.22 14.21
CA HIS A 13 -11.93 17.21 14.94
C HIS A 13 -11.77 15.93 14.13
N LEU A 14 -12.83 15.46 13.46
CA LEU A 14 -12.78 14.31 12.58
C LEU A 14 -11.83 14.55 11.40
N VAL A 15 -11.96 15.69 10.72
CA VAL A 15 -11.07 16.07 9.61
C VAL A 15 -9.62 16.20 10.08
N SER A 16 -9.39 16.78 11.25
CA SER A 16 -8.05 16.87 11.85
C SER A 16 -7.47 15.49 12.17
N ALA A 17 -8.25 14.60 12.77
CA ALA A 17 -7.86 13.23 13.09
C ALA A 17 -7.56 12.42 11.82
N LEU A 18 -8.41 12.52 10.79
CA LEU A 18 -8.19 11.89 9.49
C LEU A 18 -6.91 12.44 8.84
N ARG A 19 -6.74 13.76 8.79
CA ARG A 19 -5.50 14.36 8.26
C ARG A 19 -4.26 13.90 9.04
N ALA A 20 -4.36 13.72 10.34
CA ALA A 20 -3.26 13.19 11.15
C ALA A 20 -2.92 11.74 10.78
N ARG A 21 -3.94 10.89 10.53
CA ARG A 21 -3.74 9.50 10.08
C ARG A 21 -3.14 9.39 8.68
N LEU A 22 -3.39 10.36 7.81
CA LEU A 22 -2.88 10.38 6.43
C LEU A 22 -1.43 10.91 6.32
N LYS A 23 -0.83 11.39 7.42
CA LYS A 23 0.55 11.91 7.41
C LYS A 23 1.59 10.81 7.48
N GLY A 24 2.73 11.07 6.82
CA GLY A 24 3.88 10.19 6.83
C GLY A 24 3.71 8.93 5.98
N PRO A 25 4.75 8.08 5.89
CA PRO A 25 4.72 6.88 5.06
C PRO A 25 3.61 5.92 5.44
N GLY A 26 3.34 5.71 6.74
CA GLY A 26 2.25 4.85 7.20
C GLY A 26 0.87 5.29 6.71
N GLY A 27 0.61 6.61 6.71
CA GLY A 27 -0.63 7.17 6.20
C GLY A 27 -0.82 6.88 4.70
N TYR A 28 0.22 7.09 3.90
CA TYR A 28 0.18 6.79 2.47
C TYR A 28 0.03 5.28 2.18
N TYR A 29 0.76 4.41 2.89
CA TYR A 29 0.60 2.96 2.74
C TYR A 29 -0.83 2.50 3.04
N ASN A 30 -1.36 2.88 4.21
CA ASN A 30 -2.70 2.46 4.62
C ASN A 30 -3.80 3.09 3.78
N SER A 31 -3.59 4.29 3.23
CA SER A 31 -4.53 4.88 2.26
C SER A 31 -4.58 4.07 0.97
N GLY A 32 -3.42 3.64 0.45
CA GLY A 32 -3.38 2.78 -0.73
C GLY A 32 -4.04 1.43 -0.47
N ASN A 33 -3.75 0.80 0.68
CA ASN A 33 -4.38 -0.47 1.05
C ASN A 33 -5.90 -0.35 1.20
N ALA A 34 -6.37 0.72 1.86
CA ALA A 34 -7.79 0.99 2.04
C ALA A 34 -8.49 1.29 0.71
N LEU A 35 -7.87 2.08 -0.17
CA LEU A 35 -8.40 2.37 -1.50
C LEU A 35 -8.57 1.09 -2.32
N GLY A 36 -7.52 0.26 -2.40
CA GLY A 36 -7.55 -1.01 -3.13
C GLY A 36 -8.61 -1.98 -2.57
N LEU A 37 -8.70 -2.07 -1.23
CA LEU A 37 -9.69 -2.91 -0.57
C LEU A 37 -11.12 -2.45 -0.84
N ILE A 38 -11.41 -1.16 -0.62
CA ILE A 38 -12.77 -0.62 -0.76
C ILE A 38 -13.25 -0.71 -2.22
N VAL A 39 -12.41 -0.32 -3.17
CA VAL A 39 -12.82 -0.34 -4.58
C VAL A 39 -12.88 -1.77 -5.12
N GLY A 40 -11.92 -2.63 -4.78
CA GLY A 40 -11.98 -4.04 -5.19
C GLY A 40 -13.23 -4.73 -4.67
N PHE A 41 -13.57 -4.49 -3.40
CA PHE A 41 -14.79 -5.02 -2.78
C PHE A 41 -16.06 -4.47 -3.46
N ALA A 42 -16.11 -3.16 -3.71
CA ALA A 42 -17.24 -2.53 -4.40
C ALA A 42 -17.44 -3.09 -5.83
N ILE A 43 -16.35 -3.33 -6.56
CA ILE A 43 -16.40 -3.96 -7.89
C ILE A 43 -16.92 -5.39 -7.79
N GLN A 44 -16.45 -6.18 -6.82
CA GLN A 44 -16.94 -7.56 -6.63
C GLN A 44 -18.45 -7.59 -6.36
N ILE A 45 -18.95 -6.70 -5.49
CA ILE A 45 -20.39 -6.57 -5.23
C ILE A 45 -21.13 -6.12 -6.49
N ALA A 46 -20.62 -5.13 -7.21
CA ALA A 46 -21.27 -4.60 -8.41
C ALA A 46 -21.31 -5.61 -9.56
N ALA A 47 -20.37 -6.56 -9.60
CA ALA A 47 -20.31 -7.64 -10.59
C ALA A 47 -21.21 -8.84 -10.22
N ALA A 48 -21.80 -8.87 -9.03
CA ALA A 48 -22.69 -9.95 -8.62
C ALA A 48 -23.97 -9.97 -9.52
N PRO A 49 -24.40 -11.13 -10.03
CA PRO A 49 -25.56 -11.23 -10.92
C PRO A 49 -26.84 -10.63 -10.32
N VAL A 50 -27.46 -9.71 -11.06
CA VAL A 50 -28.74 -9.08 -10.69
C VAL A 50 -29.86 -10.10 -10.86
N GLY A 51 -30.36 -10.63 -9.76
CA GLY A 51 -31.41 -11.67 -9.76
C GLY A 51 -31.45 -12.54 -8.50
N PHE A 52 -30.35 -12.59 -7.74
CA PHE A 52 -30.28 -13.23 -6.44
C PHE A 52 -30.29 -12.19 -5.30
N TYR A 53 -31.32 -11.34 -5.21
CA TYR A 53 -31.51 -10.49 -4.02
C TYR A 53 -32.05 -11.27 -2.81
N GLU A 54 -31.59 -12.51 -2.63
CA GLU A 54 -31.64 -13.18 -1.34
C GLU A 54 -30.40 -12.74 -0.55
N GLU A 55 -30.50 -12.56 0.77
CA GLU A 55 -29.37 -12.20 1.63
C GLU A 55 -28.10 -13.04 1.35
N GLY A 56 -28.28 -14.27 0.84
CA GLY A 56 -27.20 -15.18 0.44
C GLY A 56 -26.27 -14.68 -0.67
N ALA A 57 -26.70 -13.85 -1.62
CA ALA A 57 -25.82 -13.46 -2.75
C ALA A 57 -24.81 -12.38 -2.37
N VAL A 58 -25.21 -11.43 -1.54
CA VAL A 58 -24.28 -10.42 -1.00
C VAL A 58 -23.27 -11.11 -0.09
N THR A 59 -23.72 -12.04 0.76
CA THR A 59 -22.83 -12.85 1.59
C THR A 59 -21.87 -13.69 0.74
N ALA A 60 -22.35 -14.32 -0.34
CA ALA A 60 -21.49 -15.06 -1.26
C ALA A 60 -20.45 -14.16 -1.93
N ALA A 61 -20.84 -12.99 -2.45
CA ALA A 61 -19.91 -12.04 -3.06
C ALA A 61 -18.83 -11.54 -2.07
N VAL A 62 -19.20 -11.35 -0.80
CA VAL A 62 -18.26 -11.01 0.28
C VAL A 62 -17.27 -12.16 0.51
N MET A 63 -17.78 -13.39 0.62
CA MET A 63 -16.95 -14.57 0.83
C MET A 63 -16.02 -14.82 -0.36
N ASP A 64 -16.50 -14.61 -1.58
CA ASP A 64 -15.70 -14.75 -2.79
C ASP A 64 -14.58 -13.71 -2.86
N TYR A 65 -14.85 -12.47 -2.46
CA TYR A 65 -13.84 -11.41 -2.42
C TYR A 65 -12.65 -11.75 -1.51
N PHE A 66 -12.95 -12.24 -0.30
CA PHE A 66 -11.93 -12.50 0.72
C PHE A 66 -11.35 -13.91 0.67
N ALA A 67 -12.12 -14.88 0.19
CA ALA A 67 -11.83 -16.30 0.32
C ALA A 67 -12.33 -17.19 -0.84
N GLY A 68 -12.73 -16.62 -1.99
CA GLY A 68 -13.24 -17.39 -3.13
C GLY A 68 -12.20 -18.30 -3.79
N SER A 69 -10.91 -18.03 -3.57
CA SER A 69 -9.79 -18.88 -4.00
C SER A 69 -8.59 -18.77 -3.05
N HIS A 70 -7.67 -19.73 -3.14
CA HIS A 70 -6.41 -19.68 -2.39
C HIS A 70 -5.63 -18.37 -2.66
N GLY A 71 -5.67 -17.87 -3.90
CA GLY A 71 -5.03 -16.59 -4.26
C GLY A 71 -5.67 -15.40 -3.53
N THR A 72 -7.00 -15.34 -3.48
CA THR A 72 -7.73 -14.27 -2.75
C THR A 72 -7.49 -14.32 -1.24
N VAL A 73 -7.40 -15.51 -0.65
CA VAL A 73 -7.04 -15.67 0.77
C VAL A 73 -5.63 -15.14 1.03
N ALA A 74 -4.66 -15.53 0.20
CA ALA A 74 -3.29 -15.06 0.32
C ALA A 74 -3.20 -13.53 0.16
N LEU A 75 -3.96 -12.94 -0.77
CA LEU A 75 -4.02 -11.50 -0.98
C LEU A 75 -4.66 -10.77 0.21
N THR A 76 -5.72 -11.33 0.77
CA THR A 76 -6.40 -10.79 1.97
C THR A 76 -5.45 -10.77 3.16
N LEU A 77 -4.77 -11.89 3.43
CA LEU A 77 -3.78 -11.98 4.50
C LEU A 77 -2.61 -11.02 4.29
N ALA A 78 -2.09 -10.93 3.06
CA ALA A 78 -1.06 -9.97 2.71
C ALA A 78 -1.50 -8.52 2.97
N THR A 79 -2.74 -8.18 2.61
CA THR A 79 -3.32 -6.85 2.83
C THR A 79 -3.44 -6.52 4.31
N LEU A 80 -3.89 -7.46 5.15
CA LEU A 80 -3.93 -7.29 6.59
C LEU A 80 -2.54 -7.03 7.19
N VAL A 81 -1.53 -7.80 6.75
CA VAL A 81 -0.14 -7.60 7.18
C VAL A 81 0.39 -6.23 6.73
N PHE A 82 0.05 -5.78 5.51
CA PHE A 82 0.42 -4.45 5.05
C PHE A 82 -0.24 -3.34 5.87
N PHE A 83 -1.48 -3.52 6.35
CA PHE A 83 -2.10 -2.58 7.29
C PHE A 83 -1.34 -2.50 8.62
N CYS A 84 -0.92 -3.65 9.16
CA CYS A 84 -0.08 -3.68 10.36
C CYS A 84 1.27 -3.00 10.14
N GLY A 85 1.92 -3.24 9.00
CA GLY A 85 3.17 -2.56 8.63
C GLY A 85 3.00 -1.05 8.47
N GLY A 86 1.93 -0.61 7.80
CA GLY A 86 1.57 0.80 7.67
C GLY A 86 1.30 1.47 9.01
N GLU A 87 0.66 0.78 9.95
CA GLU A 87 0.46 1.29 11.31
C GLU A 87 1.79 1.43 12.07
N ALA A 88 2.71 0.47 11.93
CA ALA A 88 4.05 0.59 12.51
C ALA A 88 4.79 1.83 11.96
N TYR A 89 4.74 2.07 10.65
CA TYR A 89 5.29 3.30 10.06
C TYR A 89 4.56 4.58 10.53
N HIS A 90 3.24 4.53 10.67
CA HIS A 90 2.46 5.68 11.15
C HIS A 90 2.93 6.08 12.55
N ARG A 91 3.08 5.10 13.45
CA ARG A 91 3.62 5.33 14.80
C ARG A 91 5.08 5.78 14.78
N ALA A 92 5.90 5.19 13.90
CA ALA A 92 7.30 5.59 13.74
C ALA A 92 7.43 7.08 13.37
N TRP A 93 6.47 7.60 12.61
CA TRP A 93 6.46 8.98 12.12
C TRP A 93 5.53 9.92 12.89
N ALA A 94 5.10 9.54 14.11
CA ALA A 94 4.34 10.42 15.00
C ALA A 94 5.07 11.75 15.28
N ARG A 95 6.41 11.72 15.26
CA ARG A 95 7.28 12.90 15.25
C ARG A 95 8.09 12.92 13.94
N PRO A 96 7.63 13.62 12.89
CA PRO A 96 8.24 13.55 11.57
C PRO A 96 9.73 13.96 11.53
N ASP A 97 10.16 14.82 12.45
CA ASP A 97 11.55 15.30 12.52
C ASP A 97 12.50 14.34 13.22
N ALA A 98 11.97 13.37 13.98
CA ALA A 98 12.73 12.33 14.63
C ALA A 98 11.97 10.99 14.54
N PRO A 99 11.91 10.37 13.35
CA PRO A 99 11.22 9.09 13.18
C PRO A 99 11.87 7.99 14.03
N ASP A 100 11.06 7.13 14.65
CA ASP A 100 11.54 6.01 15.46
C ASP A 100 12.16 4.92 14.56
N PRO A 101 13.47 4.64 14.68
CA PRO A 101 14.14 3.63 13.86
C PRO A 101 13.66 2.20 14.12
N ALA A 102 13.28 1.87 15.35
CA ALA A 102 12.82 0.52 15.70
C ALA A 102 11.45 0.22 15.09
N LEU A 103 10.53 1.19 15.15
CA LEU A 103 9.22 1.06 14.52
C LEU A 103 9.29 1.10 12.99
N ASN A 104 10.22 1.87 12.40
CA ASN A 104 10.47 1.80 10.95
C ASN A 104 10.95 0.41 10.53
N ARG A 105 11.88 -0.21 11.28
CA ARG A 105 12.32 -1.59 11.02
C ARG A 105 11.20 -2.60 11.20
N LEU A 106 10.33 -2.43 12.20
CA LEU A 106 9.13 -3.28 12.35
C LEU A 106 8.20 -3.14 11.16
N GLY A 107 7.96 -1.91 10.69
CA GLY A 107 7.20 -1.64 9.47
C GLY A 107 7.83 -2.31 8.24
N ASP A 108 9.16 -2.25 8.11
CA ASP A 108 9.89 -2.94 7.04
C ASP A 108 9.72 -4.46 7.12
N PHE A 109 9.89 -5.03 8.31
CA PHE A 109 9.76 -6.47 8.52
C PHE A 109 8.36 -6.99 8.18
N LEU A 110 7.33 -6.34 8.71
CA LEU A 110 5.94 -6.68 8.43
C LEU A 110 5.62 -6.50 6.94
N SER A 111 6.06 -5.41 6.32
CA SER A 111 5.87 -5.21 4.87
C SER A 111 6.57 -6.29 4.04
N GLY A 112 7.73 -6.79 4.49
CA GLY A 112 8.42 -7.91 3.85
C GLY A 112 7.61 -9.20 3.90
N ILE A 113 7.00 -9.51 5.04
CA ILE A 113 6.06 -10.65 5.17
C ILE A 113 4.84 -10.45 4.27
N GLY A 114 4.26 -9.25 4.27
CA GLY A 114 3.14 -8.91 3.39
C GLY A 114 3.50 -9.08 1.90
N ALA A 115 4.72 -8.72 1.51
CA ALA A 115 5.21 -8.89 0.15
C ALA A 115 5.42 -10.34 -0.26
N ILE A 116 5.86 -11.22 0.65
CA ILE A 116 5.86 -12.67 0.40
C ILE A 116 4.42 -13.14 0.15
N GLY A 117 3.47 -12.77 1.02
CA GLY A 117 2.07 -13.10 0.85
C GLY A 117 1.49 -12.61 -0.49
N LEU A 118 1.82 -11.38 -0.87
CA LEU A 118 1.46 -10.81 -2.17
C LEU A 118 2.07 -11.60 -3.34
N GLY A 119 3.34 -11.99 -3.25
CA GLY A 119 3.99 -12.81 -4.25
C GLY A 119 3.31 -14.18 -4.42
N VAL A 120 2.98 -14.84 -3.31
CA VAL A 120 2.20 -16.10 -3.32
C VAL A 120 0.83 -15.88 -3.97
N ALA A 121 0.12 -14.82 -3.59
CA ALA A 121 -1.18 -14.49 -4.18
C ALA A 121 -1.07 -14.30 -5.70
N LEU A 122 -0.09 -13.53 -6.16
CA LEU A 122 0.13 -13.27 -7.59
C LEU A 122 0.50 -14.55 -8.35
N LEU A 123 1.31 -15.45 -7.77
CA LEU A 123 1.58 -16.76 -8.40
C LEU A 123 0.32 -17.59 -8.54
N LEU A 124 -0.50 -17.66 -7.49
CA LEU A 124 -1.76 -18.41 -7.50
C LEU A 124 -2.79 -17.81 -8.47
N LEU A 125 -2.69 -16.52 -8.75
CA LEU A 125 -3.50 -15.80 -9.74
C LEU A 125 -2.92 -15.84 -11.16
N GLY A 126 -1.81 -16.55 -11.38
CA GLY A 126 -1.22 -16.72 -12.71
C GLY A 126 -0.32 -15.56 -13.17
N GLU A 127 0.16 -14.72 -12.25
CA GLU A 127 0.96 -13.52 -12.53
C GLU A 127 2.43 -13.67 -12.06
N PRO A 128 3.25 -14.55 -12.65
CA PRO A 128 4.58 -14.88 -12.14
C PRO A 128 5.57 -13.72 -12.23
N LEU A 129 5.47 -12.87 -13.25
CA LEU A 129 6.34 -11.70 -13.38
C LEU A 129 6.05 -10.67 -12.28
N LEU A 130 4.78 -10.43 -11.97
CA LEU A 130 4.39 -9.55 -10.87
C LEU A 130 4.74 -10.19 -9.52
N ALA A 131 4.62 -11.51 -9.37
CA ALA A 131 5.06 -12.19 -8.16
C ALA A 131 6.56 -12.05 -7.92
N ALA A 132 7.39 -12.19 -8.95
CA ALA A 132 8.84 -12.00 -8.85
C ALA A 132 9.22 -10.55 -8.50
N THR A 133 8.49 -9.58 -9.06
CA THR A 133 8.82 -8.16 -8.91
C THR A 133 8.12 -7.55 -7.68
N SER A 134 6.80 -7.46 -7.70
CA SER A 134 5.99 -6.88 -6.61
C SER A 134 5.95 -7.74 -5.34
N GLY A 135 6.25 -9.04 -5.44
CA GLY A 135 6.39 -9.93 -4.29
C GLY A 135 7.84 -10.07 -3.84
N LEU A 136 8.64 -10.85 -4.59
CA LEU A 136 9.98 -11.24 -4.18
C LEU A 136 10.96 -10.06 -4.10
N LEU A 137 11.11 -9.25 -5.16
CA LEU A 137 12.00 -8.09 -5.13
C LEU A 137 11.58 -7.08 -4.05
N HIS A 138 10.27 -6.87 -3.88
CA HIS A 138 9.75 -6.02 -2.80
C HIS A 138 10.11 -6.57 -1.41
N ALA A 139 9.93 -7.88 -1.19
CA ALA A 139 10.27 -8.55 0.07
C ALA A 139 11.78 -8.45 0.35
N LEU A 140 12.63 -8.69 -0.65
CA LEU A 140 14.08 -8.52 -0.53
C LEU A 140 14.47 -7.11 -0.12
N GLY A 141 13.87 -6.09 -0.73
CA GLY A 141 14.10 -4.69 -0.36
C GLY A 141 13.62 -4.36 1.07
N LYS A 142 12.48 -4.90 1.50
CA LYS A 142 11.94 -4.68 2.85
C LYS A 142 12.74 -5.40 3.94
N PHE A 143 13.09 -6.67 3.75
CA PHE A 143 13.95 -7.39 4.68
C PHE A 143 15.36 -6.82 4.70
N GLY A 144 15.92 -6.48 3.55
CA GLY A 144 17.20 -5.77 3.46
C GLY A 144 17.18 -4.49 4.29
N SER A 145 16.13 -3.67 4.14
CA SER A 145 15.95 -2.45 4.95
C SER A 145 15.78 -2.70 6.45
N THR A 146 15.25 -3.88 6.84
CA THR A 146 15.07 -4.28 8.24
C THR A 146 16.41 -4.59 8.90
N PHE A 147 17.26 -5.35 8.22
CA PHE A 147 18.51 -5.87 8.77
C PHE A 147 19.71 -4.96 8.51
N HIS A 148 19.64 -4.12 7.47
CA HIS A 148 20.68 -3.14 7.16
C HIS A 148 20.58 -1.91 8.06
N ARG A 149 21.73 -1.43 8.55
CA ARG A 149 21.78 -0.22 9.39
C ARG A 149 21.95 1.01 8.49
N PRO A 150 21.13 2.07 8.66
CA PRO A 150 21.31 3.31 7.93
C PRO A 150 22.74 3.84 8.07
N GLY A 151 23.36 4.19 6.95
CA GLY A 151 24.72 4.73 6.91
C GLY A 151 25.85 3.69 6.94
N THR A 152 25.55 2.39 7.05
CA THR A 152 26.56 1.37 6.84
C THR A 152 26.78 1.11 5.34
N PRO A 153 28.01 1.03 4.84
CA PRO A 153 28.24 0.76 3.43
C PRO A 153 27.80 -0.67 3.09
N VAL A 154 27.14 -0.82 1.94
CA VAL A 154 26.83 -2.13 1.37
C VAL A 154 27.99 -2.54 0.45
N PRO A 155 28.59 -3.74 0.64
CA PRO A 155 29.66 -4.21 -0.24
C PRO A 155 29.24 -4.17 -1.71
N MET A 156 30.13 -3.69 -2.59
CA MET A 156 29.90 -3.57 -4.04
C MET A 156 28.81 -2.58 -4.46
N TRP A 157 28.21 -1.82 -3.52
CA TRP A 157 27.30 -0.74 -3.85
C TRP A 157 28.06 0.60 -3.96
N PRO A 158 27.85 1.41 -5.02
CA PRO A 158 28.62 2.64 -5.20
C PRO A 158 28.43 3.65 -4.06
N ALA A 159 29.53 4.25 -3.61
CA ALA A 159 29.49 5.32 -2.63
C ALA A 159 28.74 6.54 -3.20
N GLY A 160 27.71 7.01 -2.49
CA GLY A 160 26.86 8.13 -2.89
C GLY A 160 25.58 7.74 -3.65
N TRP A 161 25.39 6.46 -3.99
CA TRP A 161 24.10 6.00 -4.50
C TRP A 161 23.07 5.88 -3.38
N PRO A 162 21.76 6.01 -3.69
CA PRO A 162 20.70 5.77 -2.72
C PRO A 162 20.78 4.35 -2.13
N ASP A 163 20.21 4.15 -0.94
CA ASP A 163 20.17 2.84 -0.29
C ASP A 163 19.63 1.75 -1.26
N PRO A 164 20.36 0.65 -1.49
CA PRO A 164 19.99 -0.35 -2.50
C PRO A 164 18.68 -1.06 -2.15
N PHE A 165 18.41 -1.29 -0.87
CA PHE A 165 17.22 -2.00 -0.42
C PHE A 165 15.97 -1.13 -0.58
N ARG A 166 16.06 0.15 -0.22
CA ARG A 166 15.00 1.15 -0.50
C ARG A 166 14.78 1.32 -2.00
N SER A 167 15.86 1.31 -2.78
CA SER A 167 15.80 1.38 -4.24
C SER A 167 15.13 0.16 -4.85
N ALA A 168 15.40 -1.04 -4.33
CA ALA A 168 14.74 -2.28 -4.74
C ALA A 168 13.23 -2.24 -4.46
N VAL A 169 12.82 -1.75 -3.28
CA VAL A 169 11.40 -1.53 -2.95
C VAL A 169 10.74 -0.60 -3.95
N LEU A 170 11.36 0.54 -4.26
CA LEU A 170 10.83 1.49 -5.23
C LEU A 170 10.76 0.89 -6.65
N ALA A 171 11.84 0.25 -7.09
CA ALA A 171 11.93 -0.39 -8.40
C ALA A 171 10.90 -1.51 -8.58
N SER A 172 10.55 -2.23 -7.50
CA SER A 172 9.52 -3.28 -7.53
C SER A 172 8.14 -2.79 -7.97
N ARG A 173 7.87 -1.48 -7.86
CA ARG A 173 6.60 -0.86 -8.29
C ARG A 173 6.50 -0.69 -9.79
N LEU A 174 7.63 -0.56 -10.50
CA LEU A 174 7.65 -0.22 -11.93
C LEU A 174 6.91 -1.24 -12.80
N PRO A 175 7.15 -2.56 -12.69
CA PRO A 175 6.46 -3.54 -13.53
C PRO A 175 4.95 -3.52 -13.32
N ALA A 176 4.52 -3.35 -12.07
CA ALA A 176 3.11 -3.31 -11.71
C ALA A 176 2.42 -2.02 -12.20
N MET A 177 3.09 -0.87 -12.11
CA MET A 177 2.61 0.39 -12.67
C MET A 177 2.51 0.31 -14.20
N LEU A 178 3.50 -0.29 -14.87
CA LEU A 178 3.48 -0.49 -16.31
C LEU A 178 2.32 -1.41 -16.73
N ALA A 179 2.18 -2.58 -16.09
CA ALA A 179 1.08 -3.50 -16.34
C ALA A 179 -0.29 -2.82 -16.14
N THR A 180 -0.43 -2.03 -15.07
CA THR A 180 -1.66 -1.28 -14.77
C THR A 180 -1.92 -0.19 -15.81
N THR A 181 -0.89 0.50 -16.28
CA THR A 181 -1.01 1.53 -17.32
C THR A 181 -1.43 0.93 -18.66
N VAL A 182 -0.87 -0.23 -19.00
CA VAL A 182 -1.29 -1.00 -20.18
C VAL A 182 -2.74 -1.45 -20.05
N ALA A 183 -3.14 -2.01 -18.90
CA ALA A 183 -4.51 -2.38 -18.62
C ALA A 183 -5.49 -1.19 -18.72
N LEU A 184 -5.08 -0.02 -18.24
CA LEU A 184 -5.85 1.22 -18.40
C LEU A 184 -6.00 1.61 -19.88
N GLY A 185 -4.94 1.48 -20.68
CA GLY A 185 -5.01 1.70 -22.12
C GLY A 185 -6.02 0.79 -22.82
N TRP A 186 -6.03 -0.50 -22.47
CA TRP A 186 -7.03 -1.44 -22.98
C TRP A 186 -8.45 -1.09 -22.56
N ALA A 187 -8.66 -0.75 -21.29
CA ALA A 187 -9.96 -0.33 -20.78
C ALA A 187 -10.46 0.98 -21.43
N LEU A 188 -9.55 1.92 -21.76
CA LEU A 188 -9.90 3.14 -22.49
C LEU A 188 -10.37 2.84 -23.92
N LEU A 189 -9.73 1.88 -24.61
CA LEU A 189 -10.18 1.44 -25.93
C LEU A 189 -11.57 0.81 -25.86
N GLU A 190 -11.83 -0.01 -24.85
CA GLU A 190 -13.15 -0.62 -24.62
C GLU A 190 -14.23 0.47 -24.42
N VAL A 191 -13.98 1.44 -23.55
CA VAL A 191 -14.90 2.57 -23.32
C VAL A 191 -15.10 3.39 -24.60
N TRP A 192 -14.04 3.67 -25.36
CA TRP A 192 -14.14 4.41 -26.62
C TRP A 192 -14.98 3.66 -27.66
N SER A 193 -14.96 2.33 -27.63
CA SER A 193 -15.79 1.47 -28.48
C SER A 193 -17.24 1.32 -27.99
N GLY A 194 -17.64 2.03 -26.93
CA GLY A 194 -19.00 2.02 -26.37
C GLY A 194 -19.18 1.10 -25.16
N GLY A 195 -18.10 0.56 -24.60
CA GLY A 195 -18.11 -0.23 -23.37
C GLY A 195 -18.40 0.60 -22.11
N PRO A 196 -18.64 -0.06 -20.97
CA PRO A 196 -19.00 0.62 -19.73
C PRO A 196 -17.80 1.32 -19.08
N PHE A 197 -18.02 2.53 -18.55
CA PHE A 197 -16.99 3.30 -17.81
C PHE A 197 -16.43 2.58 -16.58
N THR A 198 -17.15 1.59 -16.04
CA THR A 198 -16.71 0.77 -14.91
C THR A 198 -15.45 -0.03 -15.21
N ALA A 199 -15.15 -0.31 -16.48
CA ALA A 199 -13.90 -0.95 -16.91
C ALA A 199 -12.64 -0.18 -16.47
N LEU A 200 -12.74 1.14 -16.29
CA LEU A 200 -11.64 2.00 -15.85
C LEU A 200 -11.39 1.95 -14.33
N ALA A 201 -12.35 1.46 -13.54
CA ALA A 201 -12.34 1.62 -12.08
C ALA A 201 -11.13 0.91 -11.44
N MET A 202 -10.89 -0.35 -11.80
CA MET A 202 -9.79 -1.12 -11.21
C MET A 202 -8.40 -0.60 -11.65
N PRO A 203 -8.12 -0.36 -12.95
CA PRO A 203 -6.82 0.18 -13.36
C PRO A 203 -6.51 1.55 -12.77
N LEU A 204 -7.49 2.47 -12.71
CA LEU A 204 -7.30 3.79 -12.09
C LEU A 204 -7.04 3.68 -10.58
N THR A 205 -7.75 2.78 -9.91
CA THR A 205 -7.57 2.53 -8.47
C THR A 205 -6.17 1.98 -8.19
N LEU A 206 -5.75 0.95 -8.92
CA LEU A 206 -4.42 0.36 -8.76
C LEU A 206 -3.32 1.40 -9.02
N LEU A 207 -3.47 2.25 -10.05
CA LEU A 207 -2.53 3.33 -10.31
C LEU A 207 -2.47 4.32 -9.12
N GLY A 208 -3.62 4.70 -8.58
CA GLY A 208 -3.72 5.50 -7.35
C GLY A 208 -3.01 4.86 -6.16
N CYS A 209 -3.21 3.55 -5.95
CA CYS A 209 -2.52 2.78 -4.92
C CYS A 209 -1.00 2.80 -5.12
N TYR A 210 -0.51 2.55 -6.34
CA TYR A 210 0.92 2.59 -6.65
C TYR A 210 1.53 3.98 -6.43
N LEU A 211 0.81 5.05 -6.75
CA LEU A 211 1.28 6.42 -6.49
C LEU A 211 1.39 6.70 -4.98
N LEU A 212 0.40 6.28 -4.19
CA LEU A 212 0.43 6.40 -2.73
C LEU A 212 1.58 5.60 -2.12
N TRP A 213 1.74 4.34 -2.52
CA TRP A 213 2.81 3.48 -2.05
C TRP A 213 4.19 3.99 -2.45
N THR A 214 4.36 4.43 -3.69
CA THR A 214 5.60 5.06 -4.18
C THR A 214 5.96 6.30 -3.36
N LYS A 215 4.97 7.15 -3.06
CA LYS A 215 5.20 8.32 -2.20
C LYS A 215 5.62 7.92 -0.79
N ALA A 216 5.04 6.87 -0.23
CA ALA A 216 5.47 6.32 1.07
C ALA A 216 6.92 5.82 1.01
N ASP A 217 7.28 5.07 -0.04
CA ASP A 217 8.62 4.54 -0.28
C ASP A 217 9.65 5.70 -0.37
N LEU A 218 9.33 6.77 -1.10
CA LEU A 218 10.19 7.96 -1.22
C LEU A 218 10.43 8.68 0.11
N LEU A 219 9.43 8.76 0.99
CA LEU A 219 9.60 9.36 2.32
C LEU A 219 10.60 8.59 3.20
N LEU A 220 10.68 7.27 3.03
CA LEU A 220 11.59 6.41 3.81
C LEU A 220 13.06 6.59 3.44
N PHE A 221 13.38 7.12 2.24
CA PHE A 221 14.75 7.51 1.90
C PHE A 221 15.27 8.67 2.77
N GLY A 222 14.37 9.52 3.28
CA GLY A 222 14.73 10.71 4.09
C GLY A 222 15.05 10.41 5.55
N VAL A 223 14.96 9.17 6.03
CA VAL A 223 15.18 8.81 7.44
C VAL A 223 16.66 8.94 7.84
N GLY A 224 17.60 8.80 6.90
CA GLY A 224 19.04 8.88 7.16
C GLY A 224 19.67 10.28 7.03
N THR A 225 18.94 11.25 6.48
CA THR A 225 19.46 12.62 6.23
C THR A 225 19.06 13.63 7.32
N LYS A 226 18.14 13.27 8.22
CA LYS A 226 17.78 14.09 9.37
C LYS A 226 18.83 13.88 10.47
N ALA A 227 19.72 14.86 10.63
CA ALA A 227 20.78 14.82 11.62
C ALA A 227 20.24 14.49 13.02
N PRO A 228 20.91 13.62 13.80
CA PRO A 228 20.57 13.45 15.21
C PRO A 228 20.81 14.79 15.91
N ARG A 229 19.78 15.32 16.60
CA ARG A 229 19.99 16.43 17.54
C ARG A 229 21.01 15.95 18.57
N GLN A 230 22.21 16.52 18.56
CA GLN A 230 23.11 16.49 19.70
C GLN A 230 22.36 17.12 20.87
N ILE A 231 21.90 16.30 21.81
CA ILE A 231 21.51 16.80 23.12
C ILE A 231 22.83 17.16 23.79
N SER A 232 23.18 18.45 23.74
CA SER A 232 24.27 19.01 24.54
C SER A 232 23.85 18.89 26.00
N THR A 233 24.30 17.85 26.68
CA THR A 233 24.33 17.82 28.14
C THR A 233 25.48 18.71 28.58
N CYS A 234 25.17 19.95 28.95
CA CYS A 234 26.00 20.75 29.84
C CYS A 234 25.71 20.35 31.29
#